data_AF-A0A921Z335-F1
#
_entry.id   AF-A0A921Z335-F1
#
_cell.length_a   1.000
_cell.length_b   1.000
_cell.length_c   1.000
_cell.angle_alpha   90.00
_cell.angle_beta   90.00
_cell.angle_gamma   90.00
#
_symmetry.space_group_name_H-M   'P 1'
#
loop_
_entity.id
_entity.type
_entity.pdbx_description
1 polymer ?
#
loop_
_entity_poly.entity_id
_entity_poly.type
_entity_poly.pdbx_seq_one_letter_code
_entity_poly.pdbx_strand_id
1 'polypeptide(L)'
;MFPLSAVACLVLVASTTATDVLQCKGRSDSGLSESVTLTPCKRAPCRLKKGTNQHIKIDFTPDEPIAEVKNHVTAEVFNTELPFVGVDGNSICGKLFTPDGEAASCPLKAGTKYVYKDSFPILSLYPNIAVRVRWSLKAKNKDIVCFEVPAKIVS
;
A
#
# COMPACT_ATOMS: atom_id res chain seq x y z
N MET A 1 -4.34 -25.67 -49.43
CA MET A 1 -3.40 -24.61 -49.00
C MET A 1 -4.19 -23.60 -48.19
N PHE A 2 -4.23 -23.73 -46.86
CA PHE A 2 -4.93 -22.83 -45.95
C PHE A 2 -3.94 -21.81 -45.40
N PRO A 3 -4.18 -20.48 -45.51
CA PRO A 3 -3.26 -19.52 -44.94
C PRO A 3 -3.47 -19.41 -43.43
N LEU A 4 -2.36 -19.57 -42.71
CA LEU A 4 -2.25 -19.43 -41.27
C LEU A 4 -2.48 -17.94 -40.90
N SER A 5 -3.61 -17.64 -40.26
CA SER A 5 -3.90 -16.29 -39.76
C SER A 5 -3.14 -16.06 -38.46
N ALA A 6 -2.09 -15.23 -38.51
CA ALA A 6 -1.29 -14.85 -37.35
C ALA A 6 -2.08 -13.88 -36.47
N VAL A 7 -2.56 -14.36 -35.33
CA VAL A 7 -3.17 -13.53 -34.29
C VAL A 7 -2.05 -12.81 -33.53
N ALA A 8 -1.83 -11.54 -33.85
CA ALA A 8 -0.94 -10.66 -33.10
C ALA A 8 -1.59 -10.32 -31.74
N CYS A 9 -1.13 -11.00 -30.69
CA CYS A 9 -1.55 -10.75 -29.31
C CYS A 9 -0.89 -9.44 -28.82
N LEU A 10 -1.63 -8.34 -28.83
CA LEU A 10 -1.20 -7.05 -28.33
C LEU A 10 -1.20 -7.10 -26.78
N VAL A 11 -0.09 -7.54 -26.19
CA VAL A 11 0.08 -7.55 -24.73
C VAL A 11 0.27 -6.10 -24.26
N LEU A 12 -0.80 -5.48 -23.77
CA LEU A 12 -0.73 -4.22 -23.03
C LEU A 12 0.00 -4.47 -21.71
N VAL A 13 1.32 -4.26 -21.71
CA VAL A 13 2.13 -4.25 -20.49
C VAL A 13 1.74 -3.01 -19.69
N ALA A 14 0.82 -3.15 -18.75
CA ALA A 14 0.53 -2.11 -17.77
C ALA A 14 1.76 -1.93 -16.86
N SER A 15 2.61 -0.95 -17.17
CA SER A 15 3.77 -0.62 -16.34
C SER A 15 3.28 -0.05 -15.01
N THR A 16 3.28 -0.88 -13.96
CA THR A 16 3.09 -0.42 -12.58
C THR A 16 4.35 0.33 -12.16
N THR A 17 4.33 1.66 -12.24
CA THR A 17 5.41 2.49 -11.69
C THR A 17 5.33 2.46 -10.18
N ALA A 18 6.42 2.07 -9.52
CA ALA A 18 6.54 2.12 -8.07
C ALA A 18 6.38 3.57 -7.57
N THR A 19 5.78 3.75 -6.39
CA THR A 19 5.54 5.10 -5.84
C THR A 19 6.78 5.53 -5.06
N ASP A 20 7.29 6.75 -5.31
CA ASP A 20 8.34 7.34 -4.48
C ASP A 20 7.80 7.59 -3.07
N VAL A 21 8.16 6.69 -2.15
CA VAL A 21 7.85 6.77 -0.71
C VAL A 21 9.11 7.08 0.09
N LEU A 22 8.93 7.66 1.26
CA LEU A 22 10.02 7.95 2.19
C LEU A 22 10.08 6.86 3.27
N GLN A 23 11.27 6.49 3.71
CA GLN A 23 11.43 5.56 4.83
C GLN A 23 11.07 6.25 6.16
N CYS A 24 10.47 5.50 7.08
CA CYS A 24 10.28 5.98 8.45
C CYS A 24 11.63 6.20 9.16
N LYS A 25 11.67 7.18 10.08
CA LYS A 25 12.88 7.50 10.86
C LYS A 25 13.47 6.27 11.55
N GLY A 26 14.77 6.05 11.36
CA GLY A 26 15.50 4.93 11.98
C GLY A 26 15.39 3.60 11.26
N ARG A 27 14.78 3.55 10.06
CA ARG A 27 14.74 2.37 9.20
C ARG A 27 15.58 2.58 7.94
N SER A 28 16.04 1.48 7.35
CA SER A 28 16.80 1.45 6.11
C SER A 28 16.45 0.20 5.30
N ASP A 29 15.20 0.12 4.87
CA ASP A 29 14.66 -1.00 4.09
C ASP A 29 15.00 -0.83 2.60
N SER A 30 16.09 -1.47 2.13
CA SER A 30 16.46 -1.47 0.72
C SER A 30 15.35 -2.11 -0.12
N GLY A 31 14.84 -1.43 -1.14
CA GLY A 31 13.77 -1.96 -2.00
C GLY A 31 12.34 -1.50 -1.64
N LEU A 32 12.19 -0.59 -0.67
CA LEU A 32 10.89 -0.14 -0.19
C LEU A 32 10.05 0.55 -1.28
N SER A 33 10.67 1.43 -2.08
CA SER A 33 9.98 2.14 -3.16
C SER A 33 9.46 1.18 -4.22
N GLU A 34 10.20 0.11 -4.53
CA GLU A 34 9.77 -0.94 -5.45
C GLU A 34 8.66 -1.83 -4.89
N SER A 35 8.57 -1.92 -3.56
CA SER A 35 7.63 -2.81 -2.86
C SER A 35 6.28 -2.16 -2.58
N VAL A 36 6.18 -0.83 -2.66
CA VAL A 36 4.95 -0.08 -2.39
C VAL A 36 4.42 0.55 -3.67
N THR A 37 3.14 0.32 -3.96
CA THR A 37 2.44 0.97 -5.07
C THR A 37 1.15 1.59 -4.57
N LEU A 38 0.99 2.90 -4.80
CA LEU A 38 -0.24 3.64 -4.56
C LEU A 38 -0.86 4.06 -5.89
N THR A 39 -2.12 3.71 -6.12
CA THR A 39 -2.83 4.05 -7.36
C THR A 39 -4.03 4.95 -7.04
N PRO A 40 -4.23 6.07 -7.78
CA PRO A 40 -3.49 6.53 -8.96
C PRO A 40 -2.22 7.38 -8.70
N CYS A 41 -1.65 7.35 -7.50
CA CYS A 41 -0.49 8.19 -7.15
C CYS A 41 0.83 7.70 -7.76
N LYS A 42 1.23 8.31 -8.89
CA LYS A 42 2.52 8.03 -9.54
C LYS A 42 3.70 8.85 -9.00
N ARG A 43 3.45 10.00 -8.37
CA ARG A 43 4.48 10.90 -7.82
C ARG A 43 3.96 11.62 -6.59
N ALA A 44 4.84 11.85 -5.61
CA ALA A 44 4.55 12.70 -4.47
C ALA A 44 4.54 14.20 -4.85
N PRO A 45 3.71 15.05 -4.20
CA PRO A 45 2.72 14.67 -3.21
C PRO A 45 1.49 14.01 -3.84
N CYS A 46 1.02 12.91 -3.25
CA CYS A 46 -0.17 12.21 -3.71
C CYS A 46 -1.42 13.07 -3.57
N ARG A 47 -2.15 13.29 -4.67
CA ARG A 47 -3.44 13.99 -4.64
C ARG A 47 -4.55 13.04 -4.23
N LEU A 48 -5.04 13.19 -3.01
CA LEU A 48 -6.12 12.37 -2.45
C LEU A 48 -7.45 13.10 -2.65
N LYS A 49 -8.17 12.74 -3.71
CA LYS A 49 -9.46 13.37 -4.02
C LYS A 49 -10.56 12.84 -3.10
N LYS A 50 -11.30 13.72 -2.45
CA LYS A 50 -12.44 13.37 -1.60
C LYS A 50 -13.53 12.64 -2.38
N GLY A 51 -14.23 11.73 -1.70
CA GLY A 51 -15.26 10.90 -2.28
C GLY A 51 -14.74 9.86 -3.28
N THR A 52 -13.42 9.63 -3.34
CA THR A 52 -12.81 8.62 -4.20
C THR A 52 -12.12 7.54 -3.37
N ASN A 53 -11.88 6.39 -4.00
CA ASN A 53 -11.07 5.33 -3.43
C ASN A 53 -9.64 5.44 -3.94
N GLN A 54 -8.69 5.15 -3.06
CA GLN A 54 -7.30 4.92 -3.41
C GLN A 54 -7.00 3.43 -3.26
N HIS A 55 -6.02 2.97 -4.01
CA HIS A 55 -5.58 1.59 -3.96
C HIS A 55 -4.14 1.51 -3.50
N ILE A 56 -3.85 0.52 -2.67
CA ILE A 56 -2.51 0.24 -2.19
C ILE A 56 -2.15 -1.21 -2.47
N LYS A 57 -0.90 -1.42 -2.86
CA LYS A 57 -0.24 -2.72 -2.92
C LYS A 57 1.08 -2.63 -2.16
N ILE A 58 1.33 -3.59 -1.27
CA ILE A 58 2.58 -3.72 -0.52
C ILE A 58 3.09 -5.15 -0.65
N ASP A 59 4.28 -5.32 -1.19
CA ASP A 59 5.01 -6.58 -1.21
C ASP A 59 5.90 -6.66 0.03
N PHE A 60 5.79 -7.73 0.84
CA PHE A 60 6.59 -7.89 2.04
C PHE A 60 6.88 -9.35 2.37
N THR A 61 7.93 -9.61 3.14
CA THR A 61 8.30 -10.94 3.63
C THR A 61 8.53 -10.83 5.14
N PRO A 62 7.74 -11.48 5.99
CA PRO A 62 7.93 -11.41 7.43
C PRO A 62 9.10 -12.32 7.84
N ASP A 63 9.91 -11.87 8.81
CA ASP A 63 11.07 -12.64 9.30
C ASP A 63 10.70 -13.65 10.40
N GLU A 64 9.51 -13.51 10.98
CA GLU A 64 8.97 -14.39 12.02
C GLU A 64 7.53 -14.81 11.70
N PRO A 65 7.00 -15.90 12.28
CA PRO A 65 5.59 -16.26 12.14
C PRO A 65 4.70 -15.20 12.78
N ILE A 66 3.66 -14.74 12.07
CA ILE A 66 2.79 -13.65 12.51
C ILE A 66 1.33 -14.09 12.50
N ALA A 67 0.68 -14.10 13.67
CA ALA A 67 -0.71 -14.50 13.81
C ALA A 67 -1.72 -13.46 13.32
N GLU A 68 -1.37 -12.17 13.40
CA GLU A 68 -2.24 -11.07 13.00
C GLU A 68 -1.40 -9.88 12.54
N VAL A 69 -1.84 -9.22 11.47
CA VAL A 69 -1.25 -7.97 10.98
C VAL A 69 -2.35 -6.92 10.82
N LYS A 70 -2.10 -5.72 11.34
CA LYS A 70 -3.01 -4.57 11.23
C LYS A 70 -2.33 -3.39 10.56
N ASN A 71 -3.13 -2.60 9.86
CA ASN A 71 -2.74 -1.27 9.44
C ASN A 71 -2.57 -0.37 10.66
N HIS A 72 -1.49 0.40 10.66
CA HIS A 72 -1.31 1.54 11.53
C HIS A 72 -0.97 2.76 10.67
N VAL A 73 -1.97 3.61 10.43
CA VAL A 73 -1.90 4.69 9.45
C VAL A 73 -2.25 5.99 10.13
N THR A 74 -1.32 6.93 10.05
CA THR A 74 -1.46 8.25 10.67
C THR A 74 -1.20 9.34 9.64
N ALA A 75 -1.89 10.47 9.77
CA ALA A 75 -1.62 11.69 9.03
C ALA A 75 -1.06 12.73 10.00
N GLU A 76 0.13 13.24 9.70
CA GLU A 76 0.67 14.39 10.40
C GLU A 76 0.07 15.67 9.82
N VAL A 77 -0.58 16.45 10.68
CA VAL A 77 -1.22 17.72 10.38
C VAL A 77 -0.78 18.72 11.43
N PHE A 78 -0.09 19.80 11.03
CA PHE A 78 0.43 20.83 11.95
C PHE A 78 1.20 20.22 13.16
N ASN A 79 2.14 19.31 12.88
CA ASN A 79 2.93 18.57 13.89
C ASN A 79 2.10 17.70 14.86
N THR A 80 0.83 17.44 14.54
CA THR A 80 -0.03 16.54 15.29
C THR A 80 -0.31 15.29 14.46
N GLU A 81 -0.07 14.11 15.01
CA GLU A 81 -0.40 12.86 14.35
C GLU A 81 -1.84 12.46 14.66
N LEU A 82 -2.64 12.30 13.61
CA LEU A 82 -4.02 11.86 13.70
C LEU A 82 -4.21 10.51 12.99
N PRO A 83 -5.05 9.60 13.50
CA PRO A 83 -5.41 8.38 12.78
C PRO A 83 -5.99 8.69 11.40
N PHE A 84 -5.56 7.95 10.38
CA PHE A 84 -6.17 8.02 9.06
C PHE A 84 -7.44 7.19 9.05
N VAL A 85 -8.57 7.85 9.29
CA VAL A 85 -9.89 7.20 9.43
C VAL A 85 -10.22 6.34 8.20
N GLY A 86 -10.89 5.22 8.42
CA GLY A 86 -11.28 4.29 7.36
C GLY A 86 -10.22 3.27 6.95
N VAL A 87 -8.96 3.43 7.39
CA VAL A 87 -7.91 2.43 7.12
C VAL A 87 -7.05 2.08 8.34
N ASP A 88 -6.82 3.02 9.26
CA ASP A 88 -6.10 2.76 10.50
C ASP A 88 -6.79 1.67 11.35
N GLY A 89 -6.00 0.79 11.97
CA GLY A 89 -6.48 -0.29 12.85
C GLY A 89 -7.07 -1.51 12.12
N ASN A 90 -7.34 -1.42 10.81
CA ASN A 90 -7.94 -2.52 10.06
C ASN A 90 -6.98 -3.72 9.96
N SER A 91 -7.50 -4.94 10.15
CA SER A 91 -6.75 -6.16 9.85
C SER A 91 -6.52 -6.30 8.35
N ILE A 92 -5.30 -6.67 7.96
CA ILE A 92 -4.97 -6.94 6.55
C ILE A 92 -5.13 -8.41 6.20
N CYS A 93 -5.34 -9.30 7.18
CA CYS A 93 -5.26 -10.77 6.97
C CYS A 93 -6.26 -11.27 5.91
N GLY A 94 -7.42 -10.64 5.75
CA GLY A 94 -8.39 -10.98 4.69
C GLY A 94 -8.09 -10.34 3.32
N LYS A 95 -6.93 -9.70 3.17
CA LYS A 95 -6.54 -8.88 2.00
C LYS A 95 -5.12 -9.21 1.53
N LEU A 96 -4.67 -10.42 1.84
CA LEU A 96 -3.35 -10.93 1.49
C LEU A 96 -3.45 -11.89 0.31
N PHE A 97 -2.38 -11.90 -0.48
CA PHE A 97 -2.23 -12.76 -1.64
C PHE A 97 -0.80 -13.32 -1.70
N THR A 98 -0.63 -14.46 -2.35
CA THR A 98 0.69 -14.96 -2.77
C THR A 98 1.20 -14.14 -3.96
N PRO A 99 2.51 -14.21 -4.31
CA PRO A 99 3.04 -13.56 -5.50
C PRO A 99 2.34 -14.00 -6.80
N ASP A 100 1.84 -15.24 -6.83
CA ASP A 100 1.08 -15.82 -7.94
C ASP A 100 -0.39 -15.36 -8.00
N GLY A 101 -0.84 -14.59 -7.00
CA GLY A 101 -2.18 -13.99 -6.96
C GLY A 101 -3.23 -14.83 -6.25
N GLU A 102 -2.86 -15.93 -5.60
CA GLU A 102 -3.78 -16.74 -4.80
C GLU A 102 -4.08 -16.03 -3.48
N ALA A 103 -5.31 -16.15 -2.98
CA ALA A 103 -5.68 -15.56 -1.70
C ALA A 103 -4.89 -16.23 -0.56
N ALA A 104 -4.33 -15.42 0.33
CA ALA A 104 -3.65 -15.84 1.53
C ALA A 104 -4.35 -15.24 2.77
N SER A 105 -4.08 -15.82 3.94
CA SER A 105 -4.58 -15.32 5.21
C SER A 105 -3.58 -15.60 6.32
N CYS A 106 -3.78 -14.94 7.46
CA CYS A 106 -3.02 -15.22 8.66
C CYS A 106 -3.38 -16.61 9.24
N PRO A 107 -2.46 -17.29 9.96
CA PRO A 107 -1.11 -16.84 10.32
C PRO A 107 -0.11 -16.87 9.16
N LEU A 108 0.75 -15.86 9.09
CA LEU A 108 1.81 -15.74 8.09
C LEU A 108 3.05 -16.52 8.50
N LYS A 109 3.72 -17.12 7.53
CA LYS A 109 4.95 -17.89 7.73
C LYS A 109 6.17 -17.01 7.51
N ALA A 110 7.18 -17.19 8.37
CA ALA A 110 8.49 -16.55 8.20
C ALA A 110 9.11 -16.89 6.83
N GLY A 111 9.80 -15.94 6.22
CA GLY A 111 10.49 -16.10 4.94
C GLY A 111 9.58 -16.28 3.71
N THR A 112 8.25 -16.22 3.87
CA THR A 112 7.30 -16.36 2.76
C THR A 112 6.90 -14.98 2.24
N LYS A 113 7.01 -14.75 0.93
CA LYS A 113 6.61 -13.47 0.33
C LYS A 113 5.08 -13.38 0.26
N TYR A 114 4.54 -12.25 0.70
CA TYR A 114 3.13 -11.92 0.63
C TYR A 114 2.90 -10.59 -0.07
N VAL A 115 1.71 -10.44 -0.63
CA VAL A 115 1.25 -9.23 -1.30
C VAL A 115 -0.03 -8.75 -0.61
N TYR A 116 0.04 -7.62 0.08
CA TYR A 116 -1.14 -6.93 0.61
C TYR A 116 -1.74 -6.05 -0.48
N LYS A 117 -3.06 -6.14 -0.72
CA LYS A 117 -3.79 -5.25 -1.63
C LYS A 117 -5.04 -4.74 -0.96
N ASP A 118 -5.28 -3.44 -1.06
CA ASP A 118 -6.50 -2.85 -0.50
C ASP A 118 -7.00 -1.65 -1.29
N SER A 119 -8.28 -1.36 -1.10
CA SER A 119 -8.97 -0.16 -1.56
C SER A 119 -9.51 0.57 -0.33
N PHE A 120 -9.14 1.83 -0.14
CA PHE A 120 -9.59 2.63 1.00
C PHE A 120 -10.18 3.96 0.56
N PRO A 121 -11.22 4.45 1.25
CA PRO A 121 -11.90 5.68 0.87
C PRO A 121 -11.16 6.92 1.37
N ILE A 122 -11.20 7.99 0.56
CA ILE A 122 -10.89 9.36 0.99
C ILE A 122 -12.21 10.04 1.33
N LEU A 123 -12.52 10.13 2.62
CA LEU A 123 -13.84 10.58 3.07
C LEU A 123 -14.08 12.04 2.72
N SER A 124 -15.31 12.36 2.31
CA SER A 124 -15.73 13.73 1.96
C SER A 124 -15.61 14.73 3.11
N LEU A 125 -15.62 14.24 4.35
CA LEU A 125 -15.44 15.05 5.56
C LEU A 125 -14.01 15.58 5.73
N TYR A 126 -13.02 14.99 5.06
CA TYR A 126 -11.63 15.40 5.26
C TYR A 126 -11.39 16.86 4.86
N PRO A 127 -10.55 17.62 5.58
CA PRO A 127 -10.21 18.98 5.20
C PRO A 127 -9.34 19.02 3.94
N ASN A 128 -9.37 20.13 3.20
CA ASN A 128 -8.43 20.38 2.11
C ASN A 128 -7.09 20.83 2.69
N ILE A 129 -6.12 19.93 2.79
CA ILE A 129 -4.85 20.21 3.47
C ILE A 129 -3.71 19.32 2.94
N ALA A 130 -2.47 19.80 3.06
CA ALA A 130 -1.28 18.99 2.86
C ALA A 130 -0.99 18.21 4.14
N VAL A 131 -0.72 16.91 3.99
CA VAL A 131 -0.47 15.99 5.10
C VAL A 131 0.74 15.12 4.78
N ARG A 132 1.38 14.59 5.81
CA ARG A 132 2.34 13.50 5.67
C ARG A 132 1.69 12.25 6.22
N VAL A 133 1.39 11.29 5.35
CA VAL A 133 0.78 10.02 5.75
C VAL A 133 1.90 9.04 6.09
N ARG A 134 1.95 8.57 7.34
CA ARG A 134 2.79 7.46 7.74
C ARG A 134 1.96 6.19 7.76
N TRP A 135 2.40 5.17 7.03
CA TRP A 135 1.76 3.87 6.96
C TRP A 135 2.70 2.81 7.54
N SER A 136 2.18 1.98 8.44
CA SER A 136 2.87 0.82 8.95
C SER A 136 1.97 -0.42 8.92
N LEU A 137 2.56 -1.56 8.59
CA LEU A 137 1.96 -2.87 8.82
C LEU A 137 2.50 -3.39 10.15
N LYS A 138 1.64 -3.42 11.18
CA LYS A 138 2.02 -3.80 12.55
C LYS A 138 1.64 -5.23 12.88
N ALA A 139 2.60 -5.97 13.42
CA ALA A 139 2.39 -7.24 14.11
C ALA A 139 2.67 -7.03 15.60
N LYS A 140 1.62 -7.06 16.44
CA LYS A 140 1.72 -6.71 17.86
C LYS A 140 2.34 -5.30 18.03
N ASN A 141 3.58 -5.21 18.51
CA ASN A 141 4.31 -3.96 18.75
C ASN A 141 5.47 -3.74 17.77
N LYS A 142 5.58 -4.55 16.71
CA LYS A 142 6.64 -4.45 15.70
C LYS A 142 6.08 -4.00 14.36
N ASP A 143 6.80 -3.08 13.72
CA ASP A 143 6.52 -2.63 12.36
C ASP A 143 7.21 -3.57 11.37
N ILE A 144 6.42 -4.29 10.57
CA ILE A 144 6.92 -5.16 9.49
C ILE A 144 7.39 -4.29 8.33
N VAL A 145 6.54 -3.35 7.92
CA VAL A 145 6.80 -2.34 6.90
C VAL A 145 6.46 -0.98 7.49
N CYS A 146 7.25 0.05 7.19
CA CYS A 146 6.93 1.43 7.55
C CYS A 146 7.44 2.40 6.49
N PHE A 147 6.54 3.24 5.97
CA PHE A 147 6.89 4.30 5.03
C PHE A 147 6.03 5.55 5.24
N GLU A 148 6.49 6.67 4.69
CA GLU A 148 5.81 7.95 4.69
C GLU A 148 5.56 8.43 3.26
N VAL A 149 4.42 9.09 3.08
CA VAL A 149 3.98 9.63 1.79
C VAL A 149 3.52 11.07 1.97
N PRO A 150 4.19 12.04 1.35
CA PRO A 150 3.66 13.38 1.22
C PRO A 150 2.36 13.32 0.40
N ALA A 151 1.28 13.89 0.93
CA ALA A 151 -0.02 13.88 0.28
C ALA A 151 -0.73 15.23 0.41
N LYS A 152 -1.68 15.47 -0.48
CA LYS A 152 -2.57 16.63 -0.45
C LYS A 152 -4.01 16.17 -0.64
N ILE A 153 -4.84 16.39 0.38
CA ILE A 153 -6.27 16.13 0.32
C ILE A 153 -6.93 17.28 -0.46
N VAL A 154 -7.71 16.93 -1.48
CA VAL A 154 -8.36 17.86 -2.40
C VAL A 154 -9.82 17.49 -2.62
N SER A 155 -10.64 18.46 -3.00
CA SER A 155 -12.04 18.24 -3.42
C SER A 155 -12.14 17.46 -4.73
#